data_AF-A0A955PP87-F1
#
_entry.id   AF-A0A955PP87-F1
#
_cell.length_a   1.000
_cell.length_b   1.000
_cell.length_c   1.000
_cell.angle_alpha   90.00
_cell.angle_beta   90.00
_cell.angle_gamma   90.00
#
_symmetry.space_group_name_H-M   'P 1'
#
loop_
_entity.id
_entity.type
_entity.pdbx_description
1 polymer ?
#
loop_
_entity_poly.entity_id
_entity_poly.type
_entity_poly.pdbx_seq_one_letter_code
_entity_poly.pdbx_strand_id
1 'polypeptide(L)'
;ELKARHQESVLLFDAVKRRKEDSDKASLKLERLLRQKGELQPSEFDGEELKRNRQIKSDVLQEKIDRAEEIRDQISRLQEELETVEGEIEVVQKDIEVIDANYRSISDRENLAKKLEEDIAECRSVETVTAEDVDKAKKGCDDLIQQISSTDSLNEKIQQFKALLYCRKEVRVCEEKAKSLRQAGKDAEGVLTETIKELGSEIEVQFDREGNPRLMVHSEDRSRLIFFFDLSKGQKLAYTLPIAINAVGRGGVFTFPQESWEGLDGVNRSMVVRMCCENGVIAVTGECDEEGGNLRAEVITTENIQESTGAAGGEA
;
A
#
# COMPACT_ATOMS: atom_id res chain seq x y z
N GLU A 1 56.55 8.15 55.23
CA GLU A 1 57.97 8.41 55.53
C GLU A 1 58.27 8.64 57.02
N LEU A 2 57.50 9.47 57.75
CA LEU A 2 57.69 9.70 59.20
C LEU A 2 57.55 8.42 60.06
N LYS A 3 56.53 7.58 59.82
CA LYS A 3 56.37 6.28 60.51
C LYS A 3 57.57 5.34 60.29
N ALA A 4 58.14 5.34 59.08
CA ALA A 4 59.31 4.52 58.76
C ALA A 4 60.59 5.00 59.48
N ARG A 5 60.81 6.33 59.54
CA ARG A 5 61.92 6.92 60.30
C ARG A 5 61.80 6.70 61.81
N HIS A 6 60.57 6.71 62.36
CA HIS A 6 60.34 6.38 63.77
C HIS A 6 60.69 4.92 64.07
N GLN A 7 60.26 3.99 63.21
CA GLN A 7 60.54 2.56 63.37
C GLN A 7 62.05 2.26 63.28
N GLU A 8 62.77 2.95 62.39
CA GLU A 8 64.23 2.89 62.29
C GLU A 8 64.92 3.44 63.55
N SER A 9 64.42 4.55 64.10
CA SER A 9 64.92 5.14 65.36
C SER A 9 64.70 4.23 66.58
N VAL A 10 63.59 3.50 66.64
CA VAL A 10 63.30 2.53 67.71
C VAL A 10 64.31 1.37 67.65
N LEU A 11 64.55 0.81 66.46
CA LEU A 11 65.52 -0.27 66.26
C LEU A 11 66.95 0.15 66.61
N LEU A 12 67.36 1.37 66.25
CA LEU A 12 68.67 1.92 66.61
C LEU A 12 68.84 2.08 68.12
N PHE A 13 67.79 2.53 68.83
CA PHE A 13 67.82 2.66 70.28
C PHE A 13 67.97 1.31 71.00
N ASP A 14 67.20 0.30 70.57
CA ASP A 14 67.30 -1.05 71.13
C ASP A 14 68.69 -1.66 70.90
N ALA A 15 69.31 -1.37 69.75
CA ALA A 15 70.68 -1.77 69.45
C ALA A 15 71.71 -1.10 70.38
N VAL A 16 71.53 0.18 70.73
CA VAL A 16 72.38 0.91 71.69
C VAL A 16 72.22 0.35 73.11
N LYS A 17 70.99 0.04 73.54
CA LYS A 17 70.71 -0.58 74.84
C LYS A 17 71.41 -1.93 74.99
N ARG A 18 71.31 -2.79 73.97
CA ARG A 18 72.04 -4.08 73.92
C ARG A 18 73.56 -3.91 73.97
N ARG A 19 74.12 -2.94 73.25
CA ARG A 19 75.57 -2.66 73.30
C ARG A 19 76.04 -2.19 74.68
N LYS A 20 75.23 -1.42 75.42
CA LYS A 20 75.52 -1.04 76.81
C LYS A 20 75.57 -2.28 77.70
N GLU A 21 74.55 -3.14 77.63
CA GLU A 21 74.50 -4.40 78.38
C GLU A 21 75.68 -5.32 78.07
N ASP A 22 76.07 -5.44 76.79
CA ASP A 22 77.21 -6.26 76.38
C ASP A 22 78.55 -5.66 76.85
N SER A 23 78.69 -4.34 76.81
CA SER A 23 79.85 -3.61 77.36
C SER A 23 79.96 -3.80 78.88
N ASP A 24 78.84 -3.77 79.60
CA ASP A 24 78.80 -3.98 81.05
C ASP A 24 79.18 -5.42 81.41
N LYS A 25 78.65 -6.41 80.66
CA LYS A 25 79.03 -7.84 80.79
C LYS A 25 80.51 -8.07 80.49
N ALA A 26 81.04 -7.46 79.43
CA ALA A 26 82.45 -7.55 79.07
C ALA A 26 83.35 -6.95 80.15
N SER A 27 82.95 -5.82 80.73
CA SER A 27 83.66 -5.16 81.83
C SER A 27 83.69 -6.02 83.10
N LEU A 28 82.56 -6.63 83.48
CA LEU A 28 82.45 -7.58 84.60
C LEU A 28 83.35 -8.82 84.40
N LYS A 29 83.44 -9.31 83.16
CA LYS A 29 84.32 -10.44 82.81
C LYS A 29 85.80 -10.06 82.90
N LEU A 30 86.17 -8.86 82.44
CA LEU A 30 87.53 -8.33 82.55
C LEU A 30 87.94 -8.17 84.02
N GLU A 31 87.05 -7.65 84.87
CA GLU A 31 87.31 -7.48 86.31
C GLU A 31 87.50 -8.82 87.03
N ARG A 32 86.73 -9.86 86.69
CA ARG A 32 86.96 -11.23 87.19
C ARG A 32 88.34 -11.77 86.78
N LEU A 33 88.72 -11.59 85.51
CA LEU A 33 90.02 -12.07 85.00
C LEU A 33 91.19 -11.35 85.65
N LEU A 34 91.08 -10.04 85.90
CA LEU A 34 92.09 -9.26 86.61
C LEU A 34 92.23 -9.68 88.09
N ARG A 35 91.12 -9.98 88.78
CA ARG A 35 91.18 -10.56 90.14
C ARG A 35 91.81 -11.94 90.17
N GLN A 36 91.60 -12.76 89.14
CA GLN A 36 92.10 -14.13 89.09
C GLN A 36 93.59 -14.22 88.75
N LYS A 37 94.14 -13.21 88.07
CA LYS A 37 95.55 -13.19 87.66
C LYS A 37 96.53 -12.68 88.72
N GLY A 38 96.08 -12.06 89.81
CA GLY A 38 97.00 -11.64 90.90
C GLY A 38 98.13 -10.71 90.45
N GLU A 39 98.00 -10.07 89.28
CA GLU A 39 98.99 -9.22 88.64
C GLU A 39 98.34 -7.85 88.45
N LEU A 40 98.56 -6.94 89.41
CA LEU A 40 98.65 -5.50 89.21
C LEU A 40 99.16 -4.85 90.50
N GLN A 41 100.39 -4.31 90.45
CA GLN A 41 100.99 -3.56 91.54
C GLN A 41 100.31 -2.20 91.73
N PRO A 42 100.18 -1.67 92.96
CA PRO A 42 99.29 -0.54 93.25
C PRO A 42 99.80 0.88 92.89
N SER A 43 100.89 1.06 92.14
CA SER A 43 101.66 2.32 92.24
C SER A 43 101.61 3.35 91.11
N GLU A 44 101.11 3.12 89.88
CA GLU A 44 101.02 4.21 88.88
C GLU A 44 99.79 4.13 87.96
N PHE A 45 98.78 3.36 88.37
CA PHE A 45 97.51 3.26 87.66
C PHE A 45 96.41 3.65 88.63
N ASP A 46 95.92 4.89 88.52
CA ASP A 46 94.81 5.38 89.34
C ASP A 46 93.52 4.67 88.90
N GLY A 47 93.39 3.41 89.33
CA GLY A 47 92.25 2.57 89.06
C GLY A 47 90.96 3.14 89.66
N GLU A 48 91.06 4.07 90.62
CA GLU A 48 89.92 4.86 91.06
C GLU A 48 89.50 5.90 90.02
N GLU A 49 90.44 6.59 89.38
CA GLU A 49 90.15 7.57 88.32
C GLU A 49 89.48 6.91 87.10
N LEU A 50 89.95 5.73 86.70
CA LEU A 50 89.30 4.92 85.64
C LEU A 50 87.95 4.34 86.05
N LYS A 51 87.72 4.08 87.34
CA LYS A 51 86.40 3.68 87.85
C LYS A 51 85.44 4.87 87.90
N ARG A 52 85.90 6.05 88.36
CA ARG A 52 85.13 7.30 88.34
C ARG A 52 84.75 7.72 86.92
N ASN A 53 85.70 7.74 85.98
CA ASN A 53 85.41 8.07 84.59
C ASN A 53 84.43 7.08 83.93
N ARG A 54 84.50 5.78 84.28
CA ARG A 54 83.51 4.79 83.82
C ARG A 54 82.14 5.02 84.44
N GLN A 55 82.07 5.30 85.73
CA GLN A 55 80.81 5.58 86.43
C GLN A 55 80.16 6.85 85.85
N ILE A 56 80.90 7.94 85.70
CA ILE A 56 80.44 9.18 85.07
C ILE A 56 79.92 8.90 83.66
N LYS A 57 80.63 8.10 82.85
CA LYS A 57 80.18 7.75 81.49
C LYS A 57 78.91 6.90 81.50
N SER A 58 78.77 5.98 82.45
CA SER A 58 77.56 5.15 82.63
C SER A 58 76.36 6.00 83.04
N ASP A 59 76.55 6.93 83.98
CA ASP A 59 75.52 7.84 84.49
C ASP A 59 75.07 8.82 83.38
N VAL A 60 76.02 9.39 82.63
CA VAL A 60 75.72 10.23 81.46
C VAL A 60 75.00 9.45 80.35
N LEU A 61 75.37 8.18 80.13
CA LEU A 61 74.65 7.32 79.19
C LEU A 61 73.24 6.97 79.68
N GLN A 62 73.06 6.79 80.99
CA GLN A 62 71.74 6.54 81.58
C GLN A 62 70.82 7.75 81.43
N GLU A 63 71.31 8.95 81.77
CA GLU A 63 70.56 10.20 81.58
C GLU A 63 70.13 10.42 80.13
N LYS A 64 71.00 10.07 79.16
CA LYS A 64 70.65 10.13 77.72
C LYS A 64 69.63 9.07 77.30
N ILE A 65 69.66 7.89 77.90
CA ILE A 65 68.66 6.82 77.68
C ILE A 65 67.31 7.29 78.23
N ASP A 66 67.28 7.81 79.45
CA ASP A 66 66.05 8.27 80.10
C ASP A 66 65.40 9.43 79.31
N ARG A 67 66.20 10.41 78.85
CA ARG A 67 65.71 11.49 77.96
C ARG A 67 65.18 10.98 76.63
N ALA A 68 65.80 9.94 76.05
CA ALA A 68 65.36 9.37 74.78
C ALA A 68 64.09 8.53 74.94
N GLU A 69 63.89 7.88 76.09
CA GLU A 69 62.62 7.23 76.46
C GLU A 69 61.52 8.30 76.66
N GLU A 70 61.80 9.41 77.33
CA GLU A 70 60.85 10.52 77.48
C GLU A 70 60.44 11.14 76.13
N ILE A 71 61.41 11.40 75.23
CA ILE A 71 61.13 11.90 73.88
C ILE A 71 60.31 10.88 73.08
N ARG A 72 60.57 9.58 73.25
CA ARG A 72 59.77 8.53 72.58
C ARG A 72 58.33 8.55 73.06
N ASP A 73 58.10 8.65 74.36
CA ASP A 73 56.76 8.70 74.92
C ASP A 73 56.01 9.95 74.43
N GLN A 74 56.69 11.09 74.32
CA GLN A 74 56.12 12.30 73.70
C GLN A 74 55.79 12.10 72.23
N ILE A 75 56.65 11.44 71.45
CA ILE A 75 56.37 11.12 70.04
C ILE A 75 55.16 10.21 69.92
N SER A 76 55.02 9.20 70.77
CA SER A 76 53.87 8.30 70.76
C SER A 76 52.56 9.04 71.06
N ARG A 77 52.56 9.92 72.07
CA ARG A 77 51.38 10.74 72.40
C ARG A 77 51.00 11.68 71.24
N LEU A 78 51.98 12.34 70.64
CA LEU A 78 51.74 13.21 69.48
C LEU A 78 51.23 12.43 68.26
N GLN A 79 51.62 11.16 68.10
CA GLN A 79 51.09 10.30 67.04
C GLN A 79 49.64 9.92 67.28
N GLU A 80 49.27 9.59 68.52
CA GLU A 80 47.87 9.32 68.89
C GLU A 80 47.01 10.57 68.69
N GLU A 81 47.47 11.75 69.13
CA GLU A 81 46.78 13.03 68.90
C GLU A 81 46.63 13.32 67.41
N LEU A 82 47.67 13.09 66.60
CA LEU A 82 47.62 13.30 65.16
C LEU A 82 46.60 12.36 64.49
N GLU A 83 46.53 11.09 64.90
CA GLU A 83 45.54 10.13 64.39
C GLU A 83 44.11 10.54 64.78
N THR A 84 43.90 11.06 65.99
CA THR A 84 42.58 11.58 66.39
C THR A 84 42.17 12.80 65.55
N VAL A 85 43.09 13.74 65.32
CA VAL A 85 42.83 14.93 64.51
C VAL A 85 42.60 14.56 63.03
N GLU A 86 43.34 13.59 62.49
CA GLU A 86 43.11 13.07 61.14
C GLU A 86 41.69 12.46 61.02
N GLY A 87 41.25 11.72 62.03
CA GLY A 87 39.88 11.20 62.11
C GLY A 87 38.82 12.29 62.17
N GLU A 88 39.02 13.33 62.97
CA GLU A 88 38.11 14.49 63.05
C GLU A 88 38.04 15.25 61.73
N ILE A 89 39.17 15.44 61.04
CA ILE A 89 39.21 16.07 59.72
C ILE A 89 38.38 15.27 58.71
N GLU A 90 38.47 13.93 58.71
CA GLU A 90 37.70 13.08 57.81
C GLU A 90 36.19 13.21 58.05
N VAL A 91 35.77 13.31 59.32
CA VAL A 91 34.35 13.53 59.67
C VAL A 91 33.88 14.89 59.18
N VAL A 92 34.65 15.95 59.44
CA VAL A 92 34.30 17.31 58.99
C VAL A 92 34.24 17.40 57.47
N GLN A 93 35.13 16.71 56.75
CA GLN A 93 35.08 16.64 55.29
C GLN A 93 33.79 16.02 54.77
N LYS A 94 33.35 14.90 55.38
CA LYS A 94 32.06 14.27 55.03
C LYS A 94 30.88 15.20 55.32
N ASP A 95 30.91 15.91 56.43
CA ASP A 95 29.85 16.87 56.78
C ASP A 95 29.79 18.04 55.78
N ILE A 96 30.94 18.55 55.33
CA ILE A 96 31.02 19.57 54.28
C ILE A 96 30.39 19.06 52.98
N GLU A 97 30.69 17.83 52.55
CA GLU A 97 30.10 17.24 51.34
C GLU A 97 28.57 17.16 51.44
N VAL A 98 28.04 16.76 52.60
CA VAL A 98 26.60 16.70 52.85
C VAL A 98 25.97 18.11 52.82
N ILE A 99 26.63 19.09 53.44
CA ILE A 99 26.17 20.48 53.45
C ILE A 99 26.16 21.06 52.03
N ASP A 100 27.20 20.81 51.23
CA ASP A 100 27.28 21.26 49.83
C ASP A 100 26.19 20.64 48.96
N ALA A 101 25.90 19.35 49.14
CA ALA A 101 24.80 18.68 48.44
C ALA A 101 23.44 19.29 48.81
N ASN A 102 23.22 19.58 50.09
CA ASN A 102 22.01 20.24 50.56
C ASN A 102 21.89 21.67 50.02
N TYR A 103 22.98 22.44 50.01
CA TYR A 103 23.01 23.79 49.47
C TYR A 103 22.63 23.83 47.99
N ARG A 104 23.18 22.91 47.17
CA ARG A 104 22.81 22.77 45.76
C ARG A 104 21.31 22.48 45.58
N SER A 105 20.78 21.52 46.34
CA SER A 105 19.35 21.16 46.30
C SER A 105 18.43 22.33 46.69
N ILE A 106 18.82 23.12 47.70
CA ILE A 106 18.07 24.32 48.10
C ILE A 106 18.12 25.38 46.98
N SER A 107 19.29 25.62 46.41
CA SER A 107 19.46 26.58 45.31
C SER A 107 18.61 26.22 44.08
N ASP A 108 18.56 24.93 43.71
CA ASP A 108 17.71 24.45 42.61
C ASP A 108 16.22 24.68 42.90
N ARG A 109 15.79 24.46 44.14
CA ARG A 109 14.41 24.72 44.57
C ARG A 109 14.05 26.20 44.54
N GLU A 110 14.96 27.07 44.96
CA GLU A 110 14.76 28.53 44.88
C GLU A 110 14.63 29.00 43.43
N ASN A 111 15.47 28.47 42.53
CA ASN A 111 15.39 28.78 41.11
C ASN A 111 14.07 28.29 40.49
N LEU A 112 13.60 27.10 40.89
CA LEU A 112 12.30 26.59 40.46
C LEU A 112 11.15 27.45 40.99
N ALA A 113 11.20 27.85 42.26
CA ALA A 113 10.17 28.70 42.85
C ALA A 113 10.07 30.05 42.11
N LYS A 114 11.20 30.67 41.76
CA LYS A 114 11.22 31.90 40.95
C LYS A 114 10.58 31.70 39.58
N LYS A 115 10.90 30.62 38.88
CA LYS A 115 10.27 30.31 37.58
C LYS A 115 8.77 30.12 37.71
N LEU A 116 8.32 29.41 38.74
CA LEU A 116 6.89 29.23 38.99
C LEU A 116 6.19 30.56 39.33
N GLU A 117 6.85 31.47 40.05
CA GLU A 117 6.32 32.81 40.30
C GLU A 117 6.23 33.64 39.02
N GLU A 118 7.23 33.57 38.13
CA GLU A 118 7.21 34.18 36.79
C GLU A 118 6.05 33.62 35.95
N ASP A 119 5.91 32.29 35.88
CA ASP A 119 4.82 31.61 35.15
C ASP A 119 3.44 32.01 35.70
N ILE A 120 3.29 32.09 37.02
CA ILE A 120 2.05 32.54 37.67
C ILE A 120 1.77 34.01 37.35
N ALA A 121 2.78 34.87 37.32
CA ALA A 121 2.63 36.27 36.96
C ALA A 121 2.20 36.43 35.49
N GLU A 122 2.81 35.64 34.59
CA GLU A 122 2.43 35.59 33.18
C GLU A 122 1.00 35.11 33.00
N CYS A 123 0.60 34.02 33.67
CA CYS A 123 -0.76 33.49 33.63
C CYS A 123 -1.79 34.47 34.19
N ARG A 124 -1.44 35.25 35.22
CA ARG A 124 -2.31 36.32 35.76
C ARG A 124 -2.44 37.52 34.84
N SER A 125 -1.45 37.76 33.97
CA SER A 125 -1.46 38.85 32.99
C SER A 125 -2.30 38.52 31.75
N VAL A 126 -2.63 37.25 31.51
CA VAL A 126 -3.55 36.85 30.45
C VAL A 126 -4.95 37.33 30.82
N GLU A 127 -5.53 38.18 29.97
CA GLU A 127 -6.91 38.63 30.10
C GLU A 127 -7.84 37.41 30.21
N THR A 128 -8.73 37.41 31.20
CA THR A 128 -9.70 36.33 31.39
C THR A 128 -10.58 36.23 30.15
N VAL A 129 -10.52 35.08 29.46
CA VAL A 129 -11.36 34.81 28.28
C VAL A 129 -12.80 35.12 28.61
N THR A 130 -13.35 36.14 27.96
CA THR A 130 -14.72 36.56 28.23
C THR A 130 -15.70 35.59 27.55
N ALA A 131 -16.92 35.50 28.07
CA ALA A 131 -17.98 34.72 27.42
C ALA A 131 -18.22 35.19 25.97
N GLU A 132 -17.98 36.47 25.67
CA GLU A 132 -18.07 37.00 24.31
C GLU A 132 -17.01 36.45 23.36
N ASP A 133 -15.79 36.20 23.83
CA ASP A 133 -14.71 35.67 22.99
C ASP A 133 -14.94 34.19 22.68
N VAL A 134 -15.51 33.45 23.62
CA VAL A 134 -15.98 32.07 23.39
C VAL A 134 -17.10 32.05 22.36
N ASP A 135 -18.05 32.99 22.43
CA ASP A 135 -19.15 33.06 21.47
C ASP A 135 -18.69 33.53 20.08
N LYS A 136 -17.70 34.42 19.99
CA LYS A 136 -17.05 34.77 18.71
C LYS A 136 -16.35 33.57 18.10
N ALA A 137 -15.63 32.79 18.89
CA ALA A 137 -14.95 31.57 18.41
C ALA A 137 -15.95 30.52 17.91
N LYS A 138 -17.07 30.31 18.63
CA LYS A 138 -18.15 29.41 18.20
C LYS A 138 -18.78 29.85 16.88
N LYS A 139 -19.11 31.13 16.73
CA LYS A 139 -19.62 31.68 15.46
C LYS A 139 -18.65 31.47 14.31
N GLY A 140 -17.35 31.69 14.55
CA GLY A 140 -16.31 31.40 13.55
C GLY A 140 -16.26 29.93 13.15
N CYS A 141 -16.42 29.00 14.11
CA CYS A 141 -16.51 27.57 13.81
C CYS A 141 -17.76 27.23 12.98
N ASP A 142 -18.93 27.78 13.33
CA ASP A 142 -20.18 27.53 12.61
C ASP A 142 -20.11 28.06 11.16
N ASP A 143 -19.51 29.23 10.95
CA ASP A 143 -19.28 29.81 9.63
C ASP A 143 -18.36 28.93 8.77
N LEU A 144 -17.28 28.40 9.37
CA LEU A 144 -16.38 27.46 8.68
C LEU A 144 -17.06 26.14 8.32
N ILE A 145 -17.92 25.62 9.21
CA ILE A 145 -18.72 24.40 8.93
C ILE A 145 -19.68 24.64 7.77
N GLN A 146 -20.32 25.81 7.70
CA GLN A 146 -21.18 26.17 6.57
C GLN A 146 -20.38 26.28 5.26
N GLN A 147 -19.18 26.86 5.30
CA GLN A 147 -18.31 26.90 4.12
C GLN A 147 -17.90 25.50 3.66
N ILE A 148 -17.50 24.62 4.56
CA ILE A 148 -17.10 23.23 4.22
C ILE A 148 -18.26 22.47 3.60
N SER A 149 -19.44 22.49 4.23
CA SER A 149 -20.62 21.79 3.69
C SER A 149 -21.02 22.32 2.31
N SER A 150 -20.88 23.63 2.06
CA SER A 150 -21.11 24.21 0.75
C SER A 150 -20.11 23.68 -0.30
N THR A 151 -18.82 23.52 0.05
CA THR A 151 -17.80 22.97 -0.85
C THR A 151 -17.98 21.48 -1.12
N ASP A 152 -18.46 20.70 -0.15
CA ASP A 152 -18.76 19.28 -0.33
C ASP A 152 -19.87 19.08 -1.35
N SER A 153 -20.94 19.88 -1.26
CA SER A 153 -22.04 19.85 -2.24
C SER A 153 -21.58 20.23 -3.66
N LEU A 154 -20.57 21.10 -3.80
CA LEU A 154 -19.96 21.44 -5.08
C LEU A 154 -19.11 20.29 -5.63
N ASN A 155 -18.33 19.63 -4.76
CA ASN A 155 -17.52 18.48 -5.12
C ASN A 155 -18.38 17.31 -5.61
N GLU A 156 -19.51 17.02 -4.95
CA GLU A 156 -20.47 16.01 -5.40
C GLU A 156 -21.02 16.33 -6.81
N LYS A 157 -21.43 17.58 -7.05
CA LYS A 157 -21.89 18.02 -8.37
C LYS A 157 -20.81 17.89 -9.44
N ILE A 158 -19.55 18.21 -9.12
CA ILE A 158 -18.42 18.03 -10.03
C ILE A 158 -18.22 16.55 -10.38
N GLN A 159 -18.34 15.64 -9.40
CA GLN A 159 -18.22 14.20 -9.66
C GLN A 159 -19.36 13.68 -10.54
N GLN A 160 -20.60 14.09 -10.26
CA GLN A 160 -21.76 13.76 -11.10
C GLN A 160 -21.56 14.28 -12.52
N PHE A 161 -21.07 15.51 -12.69
CA PHE A 161 -20.79 16.09 -14.01
C PHE A 161 -19.71 15.31 -14.77
N LYS A 162 -18.64 14.88 -14.10
CA LYS A 162 -17.60 14.03 -14.70
C LYS A 162 -18.17 12.69 -15.17
N ALA A 163 -19.00 12.04 -14.34
CA ALA A 163 -19.67 10.79 -14.70
C ALA A 163 -20.60 10.98 -15.92
N LEU A 164 -21.38 12.06 -15.95
CA LEU A 164 -22.24 12.40 -17.09
C LEU A 164 -21.44 12.63 -18.38
N LEU A 165 -20.30 13.31 -18.32
CA LEU A 165 -19.42 13.51 -19.48
C LEU A 165 -18.87 12.19 -20.01
N TYR A 166 -18.50 11.28 -19.11
CA TYR A 166 -18.03 9.94 -19.48
C TYR A 166 -19.12 9.15 -20.19
N CYS A 167 -20.31 9.03 -19.59
CA CYS A 167 -21.46 8.36 -20.20
C CYS A 167 -21.83 8.97 -21.55
N ARG A 168 -21.82 10.31 -21.66
CA ARG A 168 -22.11 11.00 -22.93
C ARG A 168 -21.09 10.68 -24.02
N LYS A 169 -19.81 10.53 -23.66
CA LYS A 169 -18.76 10.13 -24.61
C LYS A 169 -18.99 8.70 -25.10
N GLU A 170 -19.32 7.77 -24.20
CA GLU A 170 -19.62 6.38 -24.57
C GLU A 170 -20.85 6.28 -25.47
N VAL A 171 -21.93 6.99 -25.14
CA VAL A 171 -23.13 7.06 -25.98
C VAL A 171 -22.79 7.52 -27.39
N ARG A 172 -21.97 8.58 -27.53
CA ARG A 172 -21.57 9.08 -28.85
C ARG A 172 -20.80 8.05 -29.66
N VAL A 173 -19.86 7.32 -29.04
CA VAL A 173 -19.11 6.25 -29.72
C VAL A 173 -20.04 5.13 -30.17
N CYS A 174 -20.98 4.74 -29.31
CA CYS A 174 -21.99 3.73 -29.65
C CYS A 174 -22.91 4.20 -30.78
N GLU A 175 -23.31 5.47 -30.80
CA GLU A 175 -24.12 6.06 -31.88
C GLU A 175 -23.36 6.08 -33.22
N GLU A 176 -22.08 6.47 -33.22
CA GLU A 176 -21.25 6.47 -34.43
C GLU A 176 -21.07 5.04 -34.97
N LYS A 177 -20.81 4.06 -34.09
CA LYS A 177 -20.75 2.64 -34.47
C LYS A 177 -22.09 2.15 -35.01
N ALA A 178 -23.20 2.47 -34.35
CA ALA A 178 -24.53 2.07 -34.80
C ALA A 178 -24.88 2.68 -36.17
N LYS A 179 -24.50 3.94 -36.44
CA LYS A 179 -24.66 4.56 -37.76
C LYS A 179 -23.85 3.83 -38.82
N SER A 180 -22.58 3.53 -38.54
CA SER A 180 -21.72 2.78 -39.48
C SER A 180 -22.28 1.40 -39.80
N LEU A 181 -22.76 0.66 -38.80
CA LEU A 181 -23.34 -0.67 -38.99
C LEU A 181 -24.65 -0.62 -39.78
N ARG A 182 -25.51 0.38 -39.51
CA ARG A 182 -26.74 0.60 -40.30
C ARG A 182 -26.43 0.96 -41.74
N GLN A 183 -25.40 1.75 -41.99
CA GLN A 183 -24.99 2.08 -43.36
C GLN A 183 -24.49 0.83 -44.09
N ALA A 184 -23.60 0.05 -43.46
CA ALA A 184 -23.14 -1.22 -44.03
C ALA A 184 -24.29 -2.20 -44.32
N GLY A 185 -25.32 -2.24 -43.45
CA GLY A 185 -26.54 -3.01 -43.69
C GLY A 185 -27.33 -2.53 -44.91
N LYS A 186 -27.48 -1.20 -45.10
CA LYS A 186 -28.11 -0.62 -46.30
C LYS A 186 -27.31 -0.87 -47.57
N ASP A 187 -25.98 -0.81 -47.49
CA ASP A 187 -25.12 -1.08 -48.63
C ASP A 187 -25.27 -2.56 -49.06
N ALA A 188 -25.36 -3.48 -48.09
CA ALA A 188 -25.66 -4.89 -48.36
C ALA A 188 -27.09 -5.10 -48.91
N GLU A 189 -28.08 -4.34 -48.44
CA GLU A 189 -29.45 -4.33 -48.99
C GLU A 189 -29.46 -3.95 -50.47
N GLY A 190 -28.70 -2.91 -50.83
CA GLY A 190 -28.55 -2.46 -52.21
C GLY A 190 -27.98 -3.54 -53.11
N VAL A 191 -26.88 -4.18 -52.67
CA VAL A 191 -26.24 -5.28 -53.42
C VAL A 191 -27.20 -6.46 -53.59
N LEU A 192 -27.88 -6.90 -52.53
CA LEU A 192 -28.82 -8.03 -52.62
C LEU A 192 -30.00 -7.73 -53.54
N THR A 193 -30.52 -6.50 -53.50
CA THR A 193 -31.61 -6.07 -54.37
C THR A 193 -31.15 -6.00 -55.83
N GLU A 194 -29.94 -5.52 -56.09
CA GLU A 194 -29.34 -5.51 -57.43
C GLU A 194 -29.21 -6.94 -57.97
N THR A 195 -28.64 -7.87 -57.19
CA THR A 195 -28.51 -9.28 -57.59
C THR A 195 -29.87 -9.94 -57.90
N ILE A 196 -30.93 -9.63 -57.16
CA ILE A 196 -32.27 -10.19 -57.43
C ILE A 196 -32.90 -9.55 -58.67
N LYS A 197 -32.65 -8.26 -58.92
CA LYS A 197 -33.09 -7.58 -60.15
C LYS A 197 -32.40 -8.15 -61.39
N GLU A 198 -31.13 -8.53 -61.30
CA GLU A 198 -30.42 -9.23 -62.39
C GLU A 198 -31.05 -10.58 -62.76
N LEU A 199 -31.71 -11.26 -61.81
CA LEU A 199 -32.47 -12.49 -62.08
C LEU A 199 -33.81 -12.24 -62.78
N GLY A 200 -34.16 -10.98 -63.06
CA GLY A 200 -35.35 -10.57 -63.81
C GLY A 200 -36.64 -10.56 -62.99
N SER A 201 -36.55 -10.36 -61.68
CA SER A 201 -37.72 -10.18 -60.81
C SER A 201 -37.87 -8.74 -60.32
N GLU A 202 -39.11 -8.30 -60.13
CA GLU A 202 -39.45 -7.02 -59.49
C GLU A 202 -39.42 -7.10 -57.94
N ILE A 203 -38.86 -8.18 -57.37
CA ILE A 203 -38.72 -8.36 -55.92
C ILE A 203 -37.58 -7.50 -55.38
N GLU A 204 -37.84 -6.77 -54.30
CA GLU A 204 -36.85 -5.98 -53.57
C GLU A 204 -36.60 -6.58 -52.18
N VAL A 205 -35.38 -6.48 -51.68
CA VAL A 205 -35.05 -6.88 -50.30
C VAL A 205 -35.07 -5.63 -49.45
N GLN A 206 -35.86 -5.63 -48.38
CA GLN A 206 -35.85 -4.56 -47.38
C GLN A 206 -35.71 -5.14 -45.99
N PHE A 207 -34.95 -4.46 -45.14
CA PHE A 207 -34.84 -4.83 -43.74
C PHE A 207 -36.02 -4.27 -42.94
N ASP A 208 -36.68 -5.14 -42.15
CA ASP A 208 -37.73 -4.69 -41.24
C ASP A 208 -37.15 -3.83 -40.08
N ARG A 209 -38.03 -3.28 -39.24
CA ARG A 209 -37.63 -2.44 -38.10
C ARG A 209 -36.71 -3.17 -37.09
N GLU A 210 -36.71 -4.50 -37.13
CA GLU A 210 -35.90 -5.38 -36.28
C GLU A 210 -34.60 -5.80 -36.95
N GLY A 211 -34.37 -5.42 -38.21
CA GLY A 211 -33.15 -5.73 -38.96
C GLY A 211 -33.16 -7.11 -39.62
N ASN A 212 -34.32 -7.72 -39.83
CA ASN A 212 -34.42 -8.96 -40.60
C ASN A 212 -34.69 -8.66 -42.08
N PRO A 213 -34.01 -9.34 -43.02
CA PRO A 213 -34.27 -9.17 -44.45
C PRO A 213 -35.64 -9.75 -44.81
N ARG A 214 -36.46 -8.95 -45.51
CA ARG A 214 -37.77 -9.32 -46.03
C ARG A 214 -37.83 -9.08 -47.53
N LEU A 215 -38.43 -10.02 -48.25
CA LEU A 215 -38.73 -9.85 -49.67
C LEU A 215 -40.03 -9.05 -49.80
N MET A 216 -39.95 -7.93 -50.50
CA MET A 216 -41.03 -6.99 -50.75
C MET A 216 -41.30 -6.91 -52.25
N VAL A 217 -42.55 -6.71 -52.61
CA VAL A 217 -42.98 -6.58 -54.00
C VAL A 217 -43.90 -5.38 -54.13
N HIS A 218 -43.82 -4.70 -55.27
CA HIS A 218 -44.75 -3.62 -55.59
C HIS A 218 -46.17 -4.17 -55.76
N SER A 219 -47.14 -3.52 -55.13
CA SER A 219 -48.57 -3.80 -55.36
C SER A 219 -48.91 -3.61 -56.84
N GLU A 220 -50.01 -4.21 -57.30
CA GLU A 220 -50.47 -4.11 -58.70
C GLU A 220 -50.59 -2.64 -59.19
N ASP A 221 -50.97 -1.71 -58.30
CA ASP A 221 -51.04 -0.26 -58.57
C ASP A 221 -49.70 0.49 -58.43
N ARG A 222 -48.60 -0.23 -58.15
CA ARG A 222 -47.24 0.29 -57.86
C ARG A 222 -47.18 1.36 -56.76
N SER A 223 -48.21 1.45 -55.93
CA SER A 223 -48.39 2.51 -54.92
C SER A 223 -47.80 2.17 -53.56
N ARG A 224 -47.59 0.87 -53.26
CA ARG A 224 -47.08 0.38 -51.99
C ARG A 224 -46.28 -0.90 -52.16
N LEU A 225 -45.33 -1.12 -51.25
CA LEU A 225 -44.62 -2.37 -51.10
C LEU A 225 -45.36 -3.29 -50.13
N ILE A 226 -45.60 -4.53 -50.55
CA ILE A 226 -46.27 -5.58 -49.77
C ILE A 226 -45.26 -6.72 -49.55
N PHE A 227 -45.34 -7.40 -48.41
CA PHE A 227 -44.51 -8.58 -48.17
C PHE A 227 -44.82 -9.66 -49.22
N PHE A 228 -43.78 -10.22 -49.83
CA PHE A 228 -43.91 -11.35 -50.75
C PHE A 228 -44.68 -12.52 -50.12
N PHE A 229 -44.52 -12.70 -48.81
CA PHE A 229 -45.22 -13.74 -48.06
C PHE A 229 -46.75 -13.56 -48.04
N ASP A 230 -47.25 -12.33 -48.09
CA ASP A 230 -48.69 -12.04 -48.01
C ASP A 230 -49.41 -12.18 -49.36
N LEU A 231 -48.66 -12.36 -50.46
CA LEU A 231 -49.21 -12.57 -51.79
C LEU A 231 -49.95 -13.92 -51.89
N SER A 232 -50.99 -13.95 -52.72
CA SER A 232 -51.69 -15.19 -53.06
C SER A 232 -50.74 -16.19 -53.74
N LYS A 233 -51.08 -17.49 -53.72
CA LYS A 233 -50.27 -18.52 -54.39
C LYS A 233 -50.02 -18.17 -55.87
N GLY A 234 -51.05 -17.66 -56.56
CA GLY A 234 -50.93 -17.27 -57.96
C GLY A 234 -50.09 -16.02 -58.20
N GLN A 235 -50.23 -15.01 -57.34
CA GLN A 235 -49.39 -13.80 -57.40
C GLN A 235 -47.92 -14.13 -57.13
N LYS A 236 -47.63 -15.00 -56.15
CA LYS A 236 -46.26 -15.47 -55.88
C LYS A 236 -45.64 -16.12 -57.12
N LEU A 237 -46.42 -16.98 -57.80
CA LEU A 237 -45.97 -17.66 -59.01
C LEU A 237 -45.68 -16.68 -60.14
N ALA A 238 -46.50 -15.64 -60.32
CA ALA A 238 -46.24 -14.60 -61.32
C ALA A 238 -44.91 -13.87 -61.09
N TYR A 239 -44.51 -13.62 -59.84
CA TYR A 239 -43.23 -12.98 -59.51
C TYR A 239 -42.02 -13.92 -59.54
N THR A 240 -42.21 -15.22 -59.28
CA THR A 240 -41.13 -16.21 -59.30
C THR A 240 -40.90 -16.84 -60.67
N LEU A 241 -41.90 -16.85 -61.54
CA LEU A 241 -41.82 -17.45 -62.87
C LEU A 241 -40.72 -16.84 -63.75
N PRO A 242 -40.56 -15.49 -63.84
CA PRO A 242 -39.42 -14.90 -64.54
C PRO A 242 -38.06 -15.38 -64.03
N ILE A 243 -37.92 -15.55 -62.71
CA ILE A 243 -36.69 -16.04 -62.08
C ILE A 243 -36.41 -17.47 -62.55
N ALA A 244 -37.43 -18.33 -62.53
CA ALA A 244 -37.29 -19.72 -62.96
C ALA A 244 -36.93 -19.82 -64.45
N ILE A 245 -37.61 -19.05 -65.32
CA ILE A 245 -37.36 -18.99 -66.76
C ILE A 245 -35.93 -18.52 -67.04
N ASN A 246 -35.48 -17.43 -66.41
CA ASN A 246 -34.13 -16.92 -66.59
C ASN A 246 -33.06 -17.88 -66.07
N ALA A 247 -33.34 -18.58 -64.96
CA ALA A 247 -32.41 -19.55 -64.39
C ALA A 247 -32.20 -20.78 -65.29
N VAL A 248 -33.26 -21.27 -65.96
CA VAL A 248 -33.15 -22.44 -66.85
C VAL A 248 -32.78 -22.08 -68.28
N GLY A 249 -33.09 -20.86 -68.73
CA GLY A 249 -32.80 -20.38 -70.08
C GLY A 249 -33.61 -21.08 -71.18
N ARG A 250 -33.43 -20.66 -72.44
CA ARG A 250 -34.16 -21.20 -73.59
C ARG A 250 -33.88 -22.70 -73.77
N GLY A 251 -34.93 -23.51 -73.88
CA GLY A 251 -34.87 -24.97 -73.95
C GLY A 251 -34.74 -25.65 -72.59
N GLY A 252 -34.72 -24.88 -71.50
CA GLY A 252 -34.69 -25.39 -70.14
C GLY A 252 -36.01 -26.06 -69.74
N VAL A 253 -35.95 -26.91 -68.72
CA VAL A 253 -37.11 -27.61 -68.16
C VAL A 253 -37.19 -27.34 -66.66
N PHE A 254 -38.36 -27.00 -66.16
CA PHE A 254 -38.60 -26.85 -64.72
C PHE A 254 -39.99 -27.36 -64.32
N THR A 255 -40.18 -27.62 -63.03
CA THR A 255 -41.38 -28.26 -62.48
C THR A 255 -42.13 -27.33 -61.54
N PHE A 256 -43.46 -27.38 -61.57
CA PHE A 256 -44.30 -26.69 -60.59
C PHE A 256 -44.89 -27.65 -59.56
N PRO A 257 -45.06 -27.20 -58.30
CA PRO A 257 -45.91 -27.91 -57.35
C PRO A 257 -47.36 -27.93 -57.84
N GLN A 258 -47.98 -29.10 -57.88
CA GLN A 258 -49.38 -29.31 -58.30
C GLN A 258 -50.36 -28.35 -57.60
N GLU A 259 -50.25 -28.18 -56.28
CA GLU A 259 -51.11 -27.27 -55.51
C GLU A 259 -51.05 -25.80 -55.97
N SER A 260 -49.92 -25.40 -56.55
CA SER A 260 -49.72 -24.04 -57.05
C SER A 260 -50.30 -23.86 -58.46
N TRP A 261 -50.41 -24.94 -59.24
CA TRP A 261 -51.02 -24.95 -60.57
C TRP A 261 -52.54 -25.04 -60.50
N GLU A 262 -53.07 -25.96 -59.69
CA GLU A 262 -54.51 -26.16 -59.51
C GLU A 262 -55.17 -24.91 -58.91
N GLY A 263 -54.47 -24.21 -58.02
CA GLY A 263 -54.94 -22.98 -57.38
C GLY A 263 -54.95 -21.73 -58.27
N LEU A 264 -54.52 -21.82 -59.54
CA LEU A 264 -54.56 -20.71 -60.50
C LEU A 264 -55.90 -20.67 -61.24
N ASP A 265 -56.41 -19.47 -61.48
CA ASP A 265 -57.52 -19.24 -62.41
C ASP A 265 -57.07 -19.41 -63.88
N GLY A 266 -58.05 -19.54 -64.79
CA GLY A 266 -57.76 -19.77 -66.21
C GLY A 266 -56.97 -18.64 -66.88
N VAL A 267 -57.11 -17.40 -66.40
CA VAL A 267 -56.38 -16.24 -66.93
C VAL A 267 -54.90 -16.32 -66.57
N ASN A 268 -54.58 -16.63 -65.30
CA ASN A 268 -53.21 -16.78 -64.84
C ASN A 268 -52.55 -18.03 -65.42
N ARG A 269 -53.26 -19.15 -65.58
CA ARG A 269 -52.72 -20.33 -66.28
C ARG A 269 -52.32 -20.00 -67.72
N SER A 270 -53.17 -19.28 -68.44
CA SER A 270 -52.88 -18.83 -69.80
C SER A 270 -51.67 -17.89 -69.86
N MET A 271 -51.50 -17.02 -68.86
CA MET A 271 -50.33 -16.15 -68.74
C MET A 271 -49.04 -16.94 -68.53
N VAL A 272 -49.06 -17.95 -67.66
CA VAL A 272 -47.91 -18.85 -67.40
C VAL A 272 -47.52 -19.61 -68.67
N VAL A 273 -48.50 -20.20 -69.36
CA VAL A 273 -48.27 -20.90 -70.64
C VAL A 273 -47.65 -19.96 -71.67
N ARG A 274 -48.22 -18.76 -71.83
CA ARG A 274 -47.68 -17.76 -72.76
C ARG A 274 -46.23 -17.40 -72.44
N MET A 275 -45.91 -17.13 -71.18
CA MET A 275 -44.55 -16.77 -70.74
C MET A 275 -43.55 -17.91 -70.97
N CYS A 276 -43.92 -19.15 -70.70
CA CYS A 276 -43.07 -20.31 -70.97
C CYS A 276 -42.81 -20.48 -72.48
N CYS A 277 -43.86 -20.35 -73.31
CA CYS A 277 -43.74 -20.45 -74.76
C CYS A 277 -42.91 -19.34 -75.40
N GLU A 278 -43.13 -18.08 -75.00
CA GLU A 278 -42.39 -16.91 -75.51
C GLU A 278 -40.89 -17.02 -75.21
N ASN A 279 -40.52 -17.58 -74.07
CA ASN A 279 -39.13 -17.79 -73.67
C ASN A 279 -38.56 -19.17 -74.09
N GLY A 280 -39.39 -20.02 -74.70
CA GLY A 280 -39.02 -21.35 -75.18
C GLY A 280 -38.60 -22.31 -74.07
N VAL A 281 -39.26 -22.25 -72.91
CA VAL A 281 -39.00 -23.08 -71.73
C VAL A 281 -40.14 -24.08 -71.55
N ILE A 282 -39.81 -25.30 -71.10
CA ILE A 282 -40.78 -26.35 -70.83
C ILE A 282 -41.10 -26.37 -69.34
N ALA A 283 -42.38 -26.27 -69.01
CA ALA A 283 -42.88 -26.41 -67.65
C ALA A 283 -43.64 -27.73 -67.50
N VAL A 284 -43.40 -28.47 -66.42
CA VAL A 284 -44.07 -29.73 -66.13
C VAL A 284 -44.81 -29.63 -64.79
N THR A 285 -46.08 -30.03 -64.78
CA THR A 285 -46.89 -30.13 -63.56
C THR A 285 -47.68 -31.44 -63.56
N GLY A 286 -47.99 -31.95 -62.36
CA GLY A 286 -48.89 -33.08 -62.21
C GLY A 286 -50.34 -32.59 -62.11
N GLU A 287 -51.27 -33.31 -62.73
CA GLU A 287 -52.72 -33.12 -62.63
C GLU A 287 -53.38 -34.45 -62.24
N CYS A 288 -54.30 -34.41 -61.27
CA CYS A 288 -55.12 -35.55 -60.90
C CYS A 288 -56.45 -35.50 -61.66
N ASP A 289 -56.81 -36.59 -62.34
CA ASP A 289 -58.11 -36.74 -62.99
C ASP A 289 -59.25 -36.63 -61.94
N GLU A 290 -60.34 -35.92 -62.25
CA GLU A 290 -61.47 -35.67 -61.33
C GLU A 290 -62.13 -36.98 -60.82
N GLU A 291 -61.94 -38.08 -61.54
CA GLU A 291 -62.43 -39.42 -61.18
C GLU A 291 -61.47 -40.25 -60.30
N GLY A 292 -60.40 -39.64 -59.76
CA GLY A 292 -59.64 -40.18 -58.63
C GLY A 292 -58.86 -41.47 -58.88
N GLY A 293 -58.34 -41.67 -60.11
CA GLY A 293 -57.66 -42.92 -60.47
C GLY A 293 -56.26 -42.82 -61.07
N ASN A 294 -55.97 -41.82 -61.91
CA ASN A 294 -54.73 -41.79 -62.69
C ASN A 294 -54.02 -40.43 -62.61
N LEU A 295 -52.72 -40.46 -62.33
CA LEU A 295 -51.84 -39.29 -62.38
C LEU A 295 -51.53 -38.98 -63.84
N ARG A 296 -51.79 -37.75 -64.27
CA ARG A 296 -51.39 -37.23 -65.59
C ARG A 296 -50.32 -36.16 -65.39
N ALA A 297 -49.38 -36.06 -66.32
CA ALA A 297 -48.42 -34.97 -66.37
C ALA A 297 -48.86 -33.99 -67.46
N GLU A 298 -49.16 -32.76 -67.07
CA GLU A 298 -49.38 -31.68 -68.02
C GLU A 298 -48.01 -31.09 -68.36
N VAL A 299 -47.64 -31.19 -69.64
CA VAL A 299 -46.40 -30.63 -70.18
C VAL A 299 -46.76 -29.42 -71.00
N ILE A 300 -46.34 -28.26 -70.52
CA ILE A 300 -46.53 -26.99 -71.20
C ILE A 300 -45.39 -26.83 -72.20
N THR A 301 -45.69 -27.01 -73.49
CA THR A 301 -44.76 -26.83 -74.61
C THR A 301 -45.29 -25.79 -75.60
N THR A 302 -44.41 -25.32 -76.49
CA THR A 302 -44.73 -24.38 -77.58
C THR A 302 -45.80 -24.86 -78.56
N GLU A 303 -46.22 -26.13 -78.50
CA GLU A 303 -47.19 -26.73 -79.41
C GLU A 303 -48.65 -26.59 -78.94
N ASN A 304 -48.89 -26.25 -77.66
CA ASN A 304 -50.24 -26.24 -77.05
C ASN A 304 -51.09 -24.97 -77.34
N ILE A 305 -50.61 -23.99 -78.11
CA ILE A 305 -51.34 -22.72 -78.35
C ILE A 305 -52.59 -22.90 -79.25
N GLN A 306 -52.70 -24.02 -79.98
CA GLN A 306 -53.81 -24.20 -80.94
C GLN A 306 -55.13 -24.68 -80.33
N GLU A 307 -55.16 -25.21 -79.10
CA GLU A 307 -56.41 -25.77 -78.53
C GLU A 307 -57.23 -24.77 -77.69
N SER A 308 -56.62 -23.72 -77.12
CA SER A 308 -57.34 -22.83 -76.18
C SER A 308 -58.11 -21.66 -76.83
N THR A 309 -58.00 -21.45 -78.15
CA THR A 309 -58.73 -20.39 -78.88
C THR A 309 -59.99 -20.88 -79.61
N GLY A 310 -60.35 -22.16 -79.48
CA GLY A 310 -61.46 -22.78 -80.25
C GLY A 310 -62.87 -22.72 -79.63
N ALA A 311 -63.06 -22.16 -78.44
CA ALA A 311 -64.31 -22.33 -77.68
C ALA A 311 -65.23 -21.09 -77.57
N ALA A 312 -65.16 -20.13 -78.51
CA ALA A 312 -66.11 -19.01 -78.56
C ALA A 312 -66.46 -18.62 -80.00
N GLY A 313 -67.46 -19.29 -80.59
CA GLY A 313 -67.96 -18.94 -81.93
C GLY A 313 -68.87 -19.99 -82.54
N GLY A 314 -70.12 -20.06 -82.08
CA GLY A 314 -71.14 -20.92 -82.69
C GLY A 314 -72.51 -20.73 -82.06
N GLU A 315 -73.27 -19.75 -82.55
CA GLU A 315 -74.68 -19.89 -82.95
C GLU A 315 -75.17 -18.56 -83.53
N ALA A 316 -75.53 -18.61 -84.80
CA ALA A 316 -76.38 -17.67 -85.53
C ALA A 316 -77.71 -18.38 -85.80
#